data_AF-A0A919U727-F1
#
_entry.id   AF-A0A919U727-F1
#
_cell.length_a   1.000
_cell.length_b   1.000
_cell.length_c   1.000
_cell.angle_alpha   90.00
_cell.angle_beta   90.00
_cell.angle_gamma   90.00
#
_symmetry.space_group_name_H-M   'P 1'
#
loop_
_entity.id
_entity.type
_entity.pdbx_description
1 polymer ?
#
loop_
_entity_poly.entity_id
_entity_poly.type
_entity_poly.pdbx_seq_one_letter_code
_entity_poly.pdbx_strand_id
1 'polypeptide(L)'
;MRTGPAVGHEGIFHEAAFYASDEEFLAVVLPFLQGGVAAGEPTVSIFGGHRQQLIRTALGAGSDVVFIDGGAHYRRPAAAIRRHREMLAGYVAGGATQIRITGDVPHPGVGVPWEWWARYEAAANEVYAEFPMYGLCPYDTRTAPLEVLDDVRRTHTHVVTADGQRQRSATYHAPRDFLATAVATVPDPVEARPPGCELSDPLPAHARAAVADLQRVAALGEDELNGLLLSVSEAVTNAMIHGRPPVRVRAWAEPSRIVVAVTDGGPGPADPAAGLMPAGGPGGLGLWMAHQLCAYVSLWRDADGFTIRLIAENPTL
;
A
#
# COMPACT_ATOMS: atom_id res chain seq x y z
N MET A 1 1.61 11.33 27.60
CA MET A 1 0.16 11.50 27.40
C MET A 1 -0.02 12.08 26.01
N ARG A 2 -0.94 11.55 25.20
CA ARG A 2 -1.19 12.05 23.84
C ARG A 2 -1.61 13.52 23.87
N THR A 3 -1.15 14.32 22.90
CA THR A 3 -1.53 15.74 22.78
C THR A 3 -2.41 16.00 21.56
N GLY A 4 -3.12 17.13 21.58
CA GLY A 4 -3.95 17.58 20.47
C GLY A 4 -5.20 16.71 20.25
N PRO A 5 -5.69 16.59 19.01
CA PRO A 5 -6.89 15.82 18.67
C PRO A 5 -6.82 14.34 19.01
N ALA A 6 -5.61 13.78 19.13
CA ALA A 6 -5.40 12.39 19.48
C ALA A 6 -5.46 12.10 21.00
N VAL A 7 -5.73 13.12 21.84
CA VAL A 7 -5.96 12.93 23.29
C VAL A 7 -7.07 11.91 23.51
N GLY A 8 -6.79 10.89 24.33
CA GLY A 8 -7.74 9.83 24.66
C GLY A 8 -7.97 8.79 23.55
N HIS A 9 -7.29 8.92 22.41
CA HIS A 9 -7.35 7.93 21.32
C HIS A 9 -6.36 6.79 21.56
N GLU A 10 -6.79 5.55 21.34
CA GLU A 10 -5.92 4.37 21.36
C GLU A 10 -5.51 3.97 19.95
N GLY A 11 -4.25 3.59 19.76
CA GLY A 11 -3.70 3.22 18.46
C GLY A 11 -3.50 4.40 17.50
N ILE A 12 -3.65 4.14 16.20
CA ILE A 12 -3.44 5.16 15.18
C ILE A 12 -4.61 6.16 15.11
N PHE A 13 -4.29 7.45 15.18
CA PHE A 13 -5.19 8.53 14.79
C PHE A 13 -4.85 8.92 13.35
N HIS A 14 -5.67 8.45 12.39
CA HIS A 14 -5.41 8.56 10.95
C HIS A 14 -6.32 9.63 10.34
N GLU A 15 -5.76 10.80 10.00
CA GLU A 15 -6.48 11.94 9.43
C GLU A 15 -5.93 12.31 8.05
N ALA A 16 -6.82 12.66 7.12
CA ALA A 16 -6.46 13.18 5.81
C ALA A 16 -6.54 14.71 5.80
N ALA A 17 -5.84 15.35 4.88
CA ALA A 17 -6.09 16.74 4.51
C ALA A 17 -6.17 16.88 3.00
N PHE A 18 -6.95 17.84 2.52
CA PHE A 18 -7.06 18.17 1.10
C PHE A 18 -6.64 19.61 0.89
N TYR A 19 -5.77 19.85 -0.07
CA TYR A 19 -5.26 21.19 -0.35
C TYR A 19 -5.17 21.44 -1.86
N ALA A 20 -5.24 22.71 -2.26
CA ALA A 20 -5.22 23.16 -3.64
C ALA A 20 -4.04 24.09 -3.94
N SER A 21 -3.20 24.42 -2.95
CA SER A 21 -1.99 25.22 -3.13
C SER A 21 -0.87 24.86 -2.15
N ASP A 22 0.34 25.35 -2.43
CA ASP A 22 1.49 25.15 -1.55
C ASP A 22 1.33 25.90 -0.23
N GLU A 23 0.62 27.02 -0.23
CA GLU A 23 0.26 27.77 0.97
C GLU A 23 -0.73 26.98 1.84
N GLU A 24 -1.76 26.38 1.25
CA GLU A 24 -2.71 25.52 1.98
C GLU A 24 -2.02 24.26 2.52
N PHE A 25 -1.11 23.66 1.74
CA PHE A 25 -0.27 22.55 2.20
C PHE A 25 0.53 22.93 3.46
N LEU A 26 1.24 24.05 3.42
CA LEU A 26 2.02 24.53 4.56
C LEU A 26 1.14 24.93 5.76
N ALA A 27 -0.03 25.52 5.51
CA ALA A 27 -0.99 25.90 6.55
C ALA A 27 -1.47 24.69 7.37
N VAL A 28 -1.54 23.51 6.76
CA VAL A 28 -1.94 22.27 7.46
C VAL A 28 -0.73 21.55 8.06
N VAL A 29 0.37 21.42 7.32
CA VAL A 29 1.51 20.58 7.71
C VAL A 29 2.39 21.24 8.78
N LEU A 30 2.63 22.56 8.69
CA LEU A 30 3.54 23.23 9.63
C LEU A 30 3.03 23.22 11.07
N PRO A 31 1.75 23.56 11.37
CA PRO A 31 1.25 23.48 12.74
C PRO A 31 1.30 22.06 13.30
N PHE A 32 1.07 21.05 12.46
CA PHE A 32 1.16 19.65 12.87
C PHE A 32 2.57 19.27 13.31
N LEU A 33 3.59 19.61 12.51
CA LEU A 33 5.00 19.32 12.80
C LEU A 33 5.50 20.14 14.00
N GLN A 34 5.27 21.45 14.00
CA GLN A 34 5.69 22.35 15.09
C GLN A 34 5.05 21.96 16.42
N GLY A 35 3.76 21.57 16.40
CA GLY A 35 3.07 21.10 17.60
C GLY A 35 3.64 19.80 18.16
N GLY A 36 4.20 18.91 17.31
CA GLY A 36 4.85 17.69 17.76
C GLY A 36 6.18 17.98 18.45
N VAL A 37 7.01 18.80 17.82
CA VAL A 37 8.28 19.27 18.40
C VAL A 37 8.04 20.00 19.73
N ALA A 38 7.09 20.93 19.78
CA ALA A 38 6.76 21.67 21.00
C ALA A 38 6.26 20.78 22.14
N ALA A 39 5.61 19.66 21.81
CA ALA A 39 5.15 18.66 22.78
C ALA A 39 6.23 17.63 23.17
N GLY A 40 7.43 17.69 22.57
CA GLY A 40 8.49 16.69 22.77
C GLY A 40 8.17 15.33 22.16
N GLU A 41 7.29 15.28 21.15
CA GLU A 41 6.87 14.06 20.47
C GLU A 41 7.79 13.78 19.28
N PRO A 42 8.24 12.53 19.06
CA PRO A 42 8.90 12.17 17.81
C PRO A 42 8.07 12.61 16.62
N THR A 43 8.66 13.44 15.76
CA THR A 43 7.96 14.12 14.68
C THR A 43 8.69 13.86 13.36
N VAL A 44 7.98 13.25 12.40
CA VAL A 44 8.56 12.75 11.16
C VAL A 44 7.85 13.35 9.94
N SER A 45 8.64 13.87 9.01
CA SER A 45 8.22 14.38 7.70
C SER A 45 8.71 13.42 6.61
N ILE A 46 7.79 12.85 5.84
CA ILE A 46 8.07 11.85 4.81
C ILE A 46 7.54 12.36 3.46
N PHE A 47 8.21 13.33 2.86
CA PHE A 47 7.83 13.91 1.57
C PHE A 47 8.95 13.77 0.53
N GLY A 48 8.58 13.78 -0.74
CA GLY A 48 9.53 13.84 -1.85
C GLY A 48 9.76 15.28 -2.35
N GLY A 49 10.91 15.49 -2.99
CA GLY A 49 11.19 16.64 -3.86
C GLY A 49 10.74 18.01 -3.33
N HIS A 50 9.84 18.64 -4.07
CA HIS A 50 9.36 20.01 -3.83
C HIS A 50 8.70 20.20 -2.45
N ARG A 51 7.82 19.29 -2.02
CA ARG A 51 7.08 19.41 -0.75
C ARG A 51 8.01 19.36 0.45
N GLN A 52 8.98 18.45 0.42
CA GLN A 52 10.00 18.36 1.48
C GLN A 52 10.84 19.65 1.55
N GLN A 53 11.16 20.24 0.40
CA GLN A 53 11.91 21.50 0.34
C GLN A 53 11.10 22.66 0.92
N LEU A 54 9.81 22.79 0.59
CA LEU A 54 8.92 23.81 1.17
C LEU A 54 8.89 23.73 2.70
N ILE A 55 8.71 22.52 3.25
CA ILE A 55 8.68 22.31 4.71
C ILE A 55 10.01 22.73 5.34
N ARG A 56 11.14 22.30 4.77
CA ARG A 56 12.48 22.65 5.29
C ARG A 56 12.73 24.16 5.29
N THR A 57 12.36 24.83 4.20
CA THR A 57 12.52 26.29 4.10
C THR A 57 11.66 27.01 5.14
N ALA A 58 10.43 26.58 5.37
CA ALA A 58 9.52 27.22 6.32
C ALA A 58 9.89 26.95 7.79
N LEU A 59 10.39 25.76 8.13
CA LEU A 59 10.82 25.43 9.50
C LEU A 59 12.18 26.05 9.88
N GLY A 60 13.02 26.36 8.89
CA GLY A 60 14.37 26.85 9.11
C GLY A 60 15.34 25.76 9.58
N ALA A 61 16.62 26.13 9.72
CA ALA A 61 17.65 25.22 10.21
C ALA A 61 17.48 24.94 11.71
N GLY A 62 17.75 23.70 12.14
CA GLY A 62 17.73 23.32 13.56
C GLY A 62 16.38 22.84 14.10
N SER A 63 15.41 22.56 13.23
CA SER A 63 14.18 21.88 13.63
C SER A 63 14.46 20.43 14.04
N ASP A 64 13.84 19.96 15.14
CA ASP A 64 13.90 18.57 15.61
C ASP A 64 13.02 17.60 14.79
N VAL A 65 12.47 18.05 13.66
CA VAL A 65 11.74 17.18 12.73
C VAL A 65 12.71 16.23 12.02
N VAL A 66 12.41 14.94 12.06
CA VAL A 66 13.12 13.92 11.28
C VAL A 66 12.57 13.90 9.86
N PHE A 67 13.45 14.07 8.88
CA PHE A 67 13.07 14.08 7.46
C PHE A 67 13.51 12.79 6.78
N ILE A 68 12.56 12.12 6.14
CA ILE A 68 12.78 10.90 5.36
C ILE A 68 12.40 11.19 3.90
N ASP A 69 13.17 10.67 2.95
CA ASP A 69 12.83 10.80 1.53
C ASP A 69 11.58 9.98 1.20
N GLY A 70 10.47 10.67 0.88
CA GLY A 70 9.21 10.05 0.54
C GLY A 70 9.27 9.21 -0.75
N GLY A 71 10.11 9.57 -1.72
CA GLY A 71 10.21 8.83 -2.99
C GLY A 71 10.75 7.41 -2.80
N ALA A 72 11.80 7.24 -2.00
CA ALA A 72 12.30 5.92 -1.62
C ALA A 72 11.35 5.20 -0.65
N HIS A 73 10.70 5.93 0.25
CA HIS A 73 9.84 5.37 1.30
C HIS A 73 8.55 4.77 0.74
N TYR A 74 7.87 5.51 -0.14
CA TYR A 74 6.58 5.14 -0.74
C TYR A 74 6.72 4.54 -2.14
N ARG A 75 7.65 3.58 -2.29
CA ARG A 75 7.80 2.83 -3.54
C ARG A 75 6.80 1.68 -3.66
N ARG A 76 6.57 0.97 -2.55
CA ARG A 76 5.67 -0.19 -2.46
C ARG A 76 4.97 -0.21 -1.09
N PRO A 77 3.65 -0.43 -1.01
CA PRO A 77 2.87 -0.54 0.23
C PRO A 77 3.48 -1.42 1.32
N ALA A 78 3.74 -2.70 1.02
CA ALA A 78 4.23 -3.65 2.02
C ALA A 78 5.61 -3.24 2.59
N ALA A 79 6.47 -2.67 1.75
CA ALA A 79 7.75 -2.13 2.19
C ALA A 79 7.58 -0.86 3.04
N ALA A 80 6.65 0.03 2.67
CA ALA A 80 6.31 1.21 3.46
C ALA A 80 5.75 0.83 4.83
N ILE A 81 4.89 -0.18 4.93
CA ILE A 81 4.36 -0.69 6.21
C ILE A 81 5.49 -1.21 7.08
N ARG A 82 6.35 -2.08 6.54
CA ARG A 82 7.50 -2.61 7.29
C ARG A 82 8.37 -1.49 7.88
N ARG A 83 8.76 -0.51 7.04
CA ARG A 83 9.60 0.63 7.47
C ARG A 83 8.94 1.48 8.53
N HIS A 84 7.64 1.78 8.38
CA HIS A 84 6.89 2.52 9.41
C HIS A 84 6.86 1.75 10.72
N ARG A 85 6.56 0.45 10.70
CA ARG A 85 6.52 -0.37 11.91
C ARG A 85 7.87 -0.45 12.62
N GLU A 86 8.96 -0.64 11.87
CA GLU A 86 10.33 -0.63 12.41
C GLU A 86 10.63 0.71 13.11
N MET A 87 10.32 1.82 12.46
CA MET A 87 10.50 3.17 13.01
C MET A 87 9.63 3.42 14.25
N LEU A 88 8.34 3.10 14.17
CA LEU A 88 7.38 3.27 15.28
C LEU A 88 7.78 2.43 16.49
N ALA A 89 8.18 1.18 16.28
CA ALA A 89 8.69 0.31 17.34
C ALA A 89 9.95 0.88 18.01
N GLY A 90 10.86 1.47 17.23
CA GLY A 90 12.04 2.16 17.75
C GLY A 90 11.69 3.32 18.68
N TYR A 91 10.74 4.17 18.28
CA TYR A 91 10.28 5.28 19.13
C TYR A 91 9.55 4.80 20.39
N VAL A 92 8.72 3.76 20.29
CA VAL A 92 8.04 3.18 21.46
C VAL A 92 9.05 2.56 22.44
N ALA A 93 10.06 1.85 21.94
CA ALA A 93 11.14 1.34 22.78
C ALA A 93 11.94 2.48 23.46
N GLY A 94 12.00 3.65 22.83
CA GLY A 94 12.53 4.89 23.40
C GLY A 94 11.58 5.63 24.37
N GLY A 95 10.40 5.09 24.65
CA GLY A 95 9.43 5.66 25.60
C GLY A 95 8.43 6.65 25.02
N ALA A 96 8.32 6.75 23.68
CA ALA A 96 7.36 7.65 23.05
C ALA A 96 5.91 7.25 23.38
N THR A 97 5.13 8.20 23.88
CA THR A 97 3.68 8.01 24.15
C THR A 97 2.77 8.62 23.09
N GLN A 98 3.35 9.29 22.10
CA GLN A 98 2.73 9.75 20.84
C GLN A 98 3.84 9.95 19.81
N ILE A 99 3.57 9.60 18.55
CA ILE A 99 4.51 9.79 17.42
C ILE A 99 3.73 10.47 16.29
N ARG A 100 4.21 11.63 15.83
CA ARG A 100 3.60 12.38 14.71
C ARG A 100 4.29 12.06 13.41
N ILE A 101 3.52 11.64 12.42
CA ILE A 101 4.03 11.36 11.08
C ILE A 101 3.14 12.07 10.08
N THR A 102 3.75 12.81 9.16
CA THR A 102 3.07 13.29 7.96
C THR A 102 3.91 12.96 6.75
N GLY A 103 3.24 12.57 5.67
CA GLY A 103 3.93 12.20 4.45
C GLY A 103 3.03 12.23 3.24
N ASP A 104 3.66 12.24 2.09
CA ASP A 104 2.97 12.24 0.80
C ASP A 104 2.46 10.84 0.51
N VAL A 105 1.14 10.63 0.58
CA VAL A 105 0.58 9.35 0.11
C VAL A 105 0.49 9.41 -1.42
N PRO A 106 1.02 8.40 -2.14
CA PRO A 106 1.06 8.42 -3.60
C PRO A 106 -0.31 8.54 -4.26
N HIS A 107 -0.42 9.39 -5.28
CA HIS A 107 -1.55 9.45 -6.21
C HIS A 107 -1.21 8.69 -7.51
N PRO A 108 -2.18 8.42 -8.42
CA PRO A 108 -1.91 7.83 -9.72
C PRO A 108 -0.74 8.52 -10.43
N GLY A 109 0.25 7.73 -10.85
CA GLY A 109 1.50 8.21 -11.46
C GLY A 109 2.73 8.20 -10.55
N VAL A 110 2.60 7.85 -9.26
CA VAL A 110 3.73 7.69 -8.33
C VAL A 110 3.89 6.23 -7.91
N GLY A 111 4.95 5.58 -8.42
CA GLY A 111 5.26 4.18 -8.09
C GLY A 111 4.27 3.20 -8.73
N VAL A 112 3.38 2.64 -7.92
CA VAL A 112 2.40 1.60 -8.31
C VAL A 112 1.00 2.21 -8.51
N PRO A 113 0.08 1.51 -9.23
CA PRO A 113 -1.31 1.92 -9.36
C PRO A 113 -2.03 2.20 -8.03
N TRP A 114 -3.06 3.05 -8.06
CA TRP A 114 -3.75 3.50 -6.84
C TRP A 114 -4.43 2.36 -6.07
N GLU A 115 -4.91 1.29 -6.71
CA GLU A 115 -5.55 0.17 -5.98
C GLU A 115 -4.67 -0.41 -4.86
N TRP A 116 -3.35 -0.38 -5.05
CA TRP A 116 -2.37 -0.81 -4.07
C TRP A 116 -2.27 0.13 -2.87
N TRP A 117 -2.32 1.43 -3.14
CA TRP A 117 -2.28 2.47 -2.12
C TRP A 117 -3.62 2.61 -1.40
N ALA A 118 -4.75 2.50 -2.10
CA ALA A 118 -6.06 2.40 -1.46
C ALA A 118 -6.11 1.26 -0.43
N ARG A 119 -5.48 0.12 -0.75
CA ARG A 119 -5.34 -0.99 0.19
C ARG A 119 -4.42 -0.67 1.36
N TYR A 120 -3.28 -0.01 1.11
CA TYR A 120 -2.40 0.49 2.17
C TYR A 120 -3.15 1.43 3.13
N GLU A 121 -3.88 2.41 2.59
CA GLU A 121 -4.62 3.41 3.36
C GLU A 121 -5.69 2.78 4.24
N ALA A 122 -6.42 1.79 3.70
CA ALA A 122 -7.35 1.01 4.50
C ALA A 122 -6.61 0.24 5.61
N ALA A 123 -5.58 -0.52 5.26
CA ALA A 123 -4.83 -1.36 6.19
C ALA A 123 -4.10 -0.57 7.28
N ALA A 124 -3.70 0.70 7.02
CA ALA A 124 -2.99 1.57 7.96
C ALA A 124 -3.68 1.64 9.33
N ASN A 125 -5.02 1.68 9.34
CA ASN A 125 -5.82 1.73 10.57
C ASN A 125 -5.67 0.47 11.45
N GLU A 126 -5.35 -0.68 10.86
CA GLU A 126 -5.16 -1.96 11.56
C GLU A 126 -3.68 -2.25 11.81
N VAL A 127 -2.83 -2.11 10.79
CA VAL A 127 -1.41 -2.48 10.86
C VAL A 127 -0.59 -1.53 11.74
N TYR A 128 -1.12 -0.36 12.10
CA TYR A 128 -0.48 0.56 13.04
C TYR A 128 -1.28 0.73 14.34
N ALA A 129 -2.35 -0.03 14.56
CA ALA A 129 -3.23 0.10 15.72
C ALA A 129 -2.53 -0.13 17.06
N GLU A 130 -1.41 -0.85 17.08
CA GLU A 130 -0.63 -1.08 18.31
C GLU A 130 0.30 0.09 18.69
N PHE A 131 0.51 1.06 17.80
CA PHE A 131 1.40 2.19 18.03
C PHE A 131 0.61 3.45 18.37
N PRO A 132 1.15 4.35 19.21
CA PRO A 132 0.53 5.65 19.49
C PRO A 132 0.78 6.65 18.35
N MET A 133 0.48 6.24 17.12
CA MET A 133 0.72 7.01 15.91
C MET A 133 -0.36 8.08 15.74
N TYR A 134 0.07 9.28 15.40
CA TYR A 134 -0.77 10.34 14.86
C TYR A 134 -0.31 10.59 13.42
N GLY A 135 -1.09 10.12 12.45
CA GLY A 135 -0.81 10.24 11.03
C GLY A 135 -1.65 11.34 10.37
N LEU A 136 -0.99 12.29 9.73
CA LEU A 136 -1.61 13.31 8.89
C LEU A 136 -1.21 13.07 7.42
N CYS A 137 -2.18 12.72 6.58
CA CYS A 137 -1.97 12.37 5.17
C CYS A 137 -2.55 13.48 4.26
N PRO A 138 -1.75 14.46 3.83
CA PRO A 138 -2.21 15.52 2.93
C PRO A 138 -2.23 15.08 1.46
N TYR A 139 -3.33 15.37 0.75
CA TYR A 139 -3.55 15.07 -0.67
C TYR A 139 -3.77 16.34 -1.47
N ASP A 140 -3.05 16.44 -2.60
CA ASP A 140 -3.10 17.60 -3.49
C ASP A 140 -4.22 17.44 -4.52
N THR A 141 -5.25 18.26 -4.39
CA THR A 141 -6.44 18.22 -5.24
C THR A 141 -6.17 18.71 -6.67
N ARG A 142 -5.01 19.31 -6.94
CA ARG A 142 -4.59 19.68 -8.31
C ARG A 142 -4.14 18.47 -9.13
N THR A 143 -3.64 17.42 -8.46
CA THR A 143 -3.05 16.25 -9.12
C THR A 143 -3.76 14.94 -8.81
N ALA A 144 -4.38 14.81 -7.65
CA ALA A 144 -5.13 13.63 -7.25
C ALA A 144 -6.51 13.58 -7.94
N PRO A 145 -6.82 12.52 -8.70
CA PRO A 145 -8.15 12.30 -9.26
C PRO A 145 -9.26 12.19 -8.21
N LEU A 146 -10.51 12.46 -8.61
CA LEU A 146 -11.66 12.46 -7.68
C LEU A 146 -11.86 11.09 -7.02
N GLU A 147 -11.68 10.01 -7.77
CA GLU A 147 -11.81 8.64 -7.25
C GLU A 147 -10.82 8.34 -6.12
N VAL A 148 -9.60 8.88 -6.22
CA VAL A 148 -8.57 8.77 -5.18
C VAL A 148 -8.99 9.55 -3.94
N LEU A 149 -9.44 10.79 -4.13
CA LEU A 149 -9.91 11.63 -3.02
C LEU A 149 -11.11 11.00 -2.29
N ASP A 150 -12.01 10.36 -3.02
CA ASP A 150 -13.17 9.66 -2.44
C ASP A 150 -12.76 8.42 -1.66
N ASP A 151 -11.79 7.65 -2.14
CA ASP A 151 -11.22 6.54 -1.38
C ASP A 151 -10.53 7.03 -0.10
N VAL A 152 -9.76 8.11 -0.17
CA VAL A 152 -9.11 8.73 1.00
C VAL A 152 -10.12 9.12 2.06
N ARG A 153 -11.26 9.71 1.68
CA ARG A 153 -12.36 10.02 2.61
C ARG A 153 -12.97 8.78 3.26
N ARG A 154 -12.89 7.63 2.61
CA ARG A 154 -13.43 6.35 3.10
C ARG A 154 -12.42 5.57 3.95
N THR A 155 -11.13 5.85 3.84
CA THR A 155 -10.06 5.17 4.60
C THR A 155 -9.55 5.96 5.80
N HIS A 156 -9.80 7.27 5.87
CA HIS A 156 -9.38 8.10 7.00
C HIS A 156 -10.52 8.41 7.95
N THR A 157 -10.26 8.29 9.25
CA THR A 157 -11.26 8.50 10.30
C THR A 157 -11.68 9.97 10.42
N HIS A 158 -10.78 10.89 10.05
CA HIS A 158 -10.99 12.33 10.13
C HIS A 158 -10.42 13.02 8.88
N VAL A 159 -10.96 14.20 8.59
CA VAL A 159 -10.44 15.14 7.59
C VAL A 159 -10.12 16.47 8.28
N VAL A 160 -8.97 17.03 7.94
CA VAL A 160 -8.52 18.37 8.32
C VAL A 160 -8.64 19.28 7.11
N THR A 161 -9.33 20.41 7.27
CA THR A 161 -9.42 21.46 6.25
C THR A 161 -8.24 22.42 6.36
N ALA A 162 -7.98 23.21 5.32
CA ALA A 162 -6.85 24.14 5.27
C ALA A 162 -6.87 25.22 6.37
N ASP A 163 -8.06 25.56 6.89
CA ASP A 163 -8.26 26.46 8.04
C ASP A 163 -8.11 25.75 9.41
N GLY A 164 -7.65 24.49 9.40
CA GLY A 164 -7.35 23.69 10.58
C GLY A 164 -8.57 23.06 11.26
N GLN A 165 -9.78 23.20 10.70
CA GLN A 165 -10.96 22.53 11.23
C GLN A 165 -10.86 21.03 11.02
N ARG A 166 -11.21 20.28 12.06
CA ARG A 166 -11.17 18.81 12.08
C ARG A 166 -12.58 18.26 12.13
N GLN A 167 -12.86 17.36 11.21
CA GLN A 167 -14.18 16.75 11.06
C GLN A 167 -14.03 15.24 10.99
N ARG A 168 -14.90 14.51 11.70
CA ARG A 168 -14.98 13.06 11.54
C ARG A 168 -15.52 12.73 10.16
N SER A 169 -14.88 11.81 9.45
CA SER A 169 -15.30 11.39 8.12
C SER A 169 -16.62 10.63 8.20
N ALA A 170 -17.70 11.20 7.66
CA ALA A 170 -19.02 10.55 7.62
C ALA A 170 -19.06 9.31 6.71
N THR A 171 -18.13 9.23 5.77
CA THR A 171 -17.99 8.17 4.76
C THR A 171 -16.92 7.15 5.13
N TYR A 172 -16.35 7.20 6.34
CA TYR A 172 -15.32 6.25 6.76
C TYR A 172 -15.89 4.82 6.79
N HIS A 173 -15.15 3.89 6.18
CA HIS A 173 -15.42 2.46 6.18
C HIS A 173 -14.33 1.73 6.96
N ALA A 174 -14.70 0.69 7.71
CA ALA A 174 -13.71 -0.22 8.27
C ALA A 174 -12.90 -0.87 7.11
N PRO A 175 -11.61 -1.21 7.31
CA PRO A 175 -10.75 -1.68 6.23
C PRO A 175 -11.32 -2.85 5.43
N ARG A 176 -11.96 -3.80 6.13
CA ARG A 176 -12.67 -4.93 5.52
C ARG A 176 -13.79 -4.51 4.57
N ASP A 177 -14.61 -3.55 4.96
CA ASP A 177 -15.76 -3.08 4.17
C ASP A 177 -15.31 -2.25 2.96
N PHE A 178 -14.25 -1.46 3.14
CA PHE A 178 -13.61 -0.73 2.05
C PHE A 178 -13.08 -1.68 0.98
N LEU A 179 -12.28 -2.67 1.36
CA LEU A 179 -11.67 -3.61 0.41
C LEU A 179 -12.66 -4.51 -0.30
N ALA A 180 -13.81 -4.78 0.32
CA ALA A 180 -14.88 -5.55 -0.32
C ALA A 180 -15.57 -4.79 -1.47
N THR A 181 -15.47 -3.46 -1.54
CA THR A 181 -16.30 -2.62 -2.42
C THR A 181 -15.53 -1.60 -3.27
N ALA A 182 -14.34 -1.17 -2.85
CA ALA A 182 -13.66 -0.01 -3.42
C ALA A 182 -12.64 -0.35 -4.51
N VAL A 183 -12.07 -1.55 -4.49
CA VAL A 183 -10.88 -1.85 -5.29
C VAL A 183 -11.27 -2.51 -6.61
N ALA A 184 -11.74 -1.69 -7.56
CA ALA A 184 -11.93 -2.12 -8.94
C ALA A 184 -10.56 -2.21 -9.61
N THR A 185 -10.06 -3.42 -9.86
CA THR A 185 -8.81 -3.60 -10.62
C THR A 185 -9.07 -3.44 -12.11
N VAL A 186 -8.30 -2.59 -12.77
CA VAL A 186 -8.26 -2.53 -14.22
C VAL A 186 -7.51 -3.77 -14.73
N PRO A 187 -8.08 -4.57 -15.66
CA PRO A 187 -7.36 -5.65 -16.32
C PRO A 187 -6.07 -5.14 -16.96
N ASP A 188 -4.98 -5.89 -16.86
CA ASP A 188 -3.78 -5.52 -17.58
C ASP A 188 -4.06 -5.56 -19.10
N PRO A 189 -3.61 -4.58 -19.91
CA PRO A 189 -3.87 -4.59 -21.35
C PRO A 189 -3.44 -5.89 -22.04
N VAL A 190 -2.43 -6.59 -21.50
CA VAL A 190 -1.98 -7.89 -22.02
C VAL A 190 -3.07 -8.96 -21.96
N GLU A 191 -3.98 -8.87 -20.99
CA GLU A 191 -5.06 -9.83 -20.76
C GLU A 191 -6.17 -9.76 -21.81
N ALA A 192 -6.18 -8.71 -22.64
CA ALA A 192 -7.06 -8.64 -23.81
C ALA A 192 -6.64 -9.60 -24.94
N ARG A 193 -5.45 -10.18 -24.85
CA ARG A 193 -4.92 -11.16 -25.81
C ARG A 193 -5.07 -12.59 -25.26
N PRO A 194 -5.11 -13.63 -26.12
CA PRO A 194 -5.06 -15.00 -25.65
C PRO A 194 -3.82 -15.26 -24.77
N PRO A 195 -3.96 -16.02 -23.67
CA PRO A 195 -2.82 -16.32 -22.80
C PRO A 195 -1.78 -17.19 -23.52
N GLY A 196 -0.52 -16.99 -23.16
CA GLY A 196 0.59 -17.85 -23.60
C GLY A 196 0.54 -19.22 -22.94
N CYS A 197 -0.07 -19.32 -21.74
CA CYS A 197 -0.47 -20.58 -21.15
C CYS A 197 -1.76 -20.43 -20.33
N GLU A 198 -2.61 -21.46 -20.36
CA GLU A 198 -3.82 -21.56 -19.54
C GLU A 198 -3.93 -22.98 -18.97
N LEU A 199 -4.11 -23.07 -17.67
CA LEU A 199 -4.20 -24.33 -16.93
C LEU A 199 -5.43 -24.33 -16.03
N SER A 200 -6.12 -25.47 -15.95
CA SER A 200 -7.21 -25.72 -15.01
C SER A 200 -6.77 -26.75 -13.97
N ASP A 201 -6.99 -26.42 -12.70
CA ASP A 201 -6.61 -27.18 -11.51
C ASP A 201 -5.15 -27.70 -11.52
N PRO A 202 -4.15 -26.85 -11.86
CA PRO A 202 -2.76 -27.30 -11.91
C PRO A 202 -2.20 -27.54 -10.51
N LEU A 203 -1.28 -28.50 -10.40
CA LEU A 203 -0.36 -28.55 -9.26
C LEU A 203 0.60 -27.33 -9.32
N PRO A 204 1.09 -26.81 -8.17
CA PRO A 204 2.00 -25.67 -8.15
C PRO A 204 3.24 -25.85 -9.03
N ALA A 205 3.78 -27.07 -9.10
CA ALA A 205 4.93 -27.38 -9.96
C ALA A 205 4.63 -27.25 -11.46
N HIS A 206 3.43 -27.63 -11.90
CA HIS A 206 3.02 -27.50 -13.30
C HIS A 206 2.79 -26.03 -13.68
N ALA A 207 2.16 -25.26 -12.78
CA ALA A 207 1.98 -23.82 -12.98
C ALA A 207 3.33 -23.09 -13.09
N ARG A 208 4.28 -23.39 -12.19
CA ARG A 208 5.65 -22.88 -12.27
C ARG A 208 6.32 -23.19 -13.60
N ALA A 209 6.30 -24.45 -14.03
CA ALA A 209 6.96 -24.87 -15.26
C ALA A 209 6.38 -24.15 -16.48
N ALA A 210 5.05 -24.06 -16.57
CA ALA A 210 4.38 -23.36 -17.67
C ALA A 210 4.70 -21.86 -17.72
N VAL A 211 4.77 -21.19 -16.56
CA VAL A 211 5.18 -19.78 -16.49
C VAL A 211 6.67 -19.62 -16.84
N ALA A 212 7.53 -20.54 -16.42
CA ALA A 212 8.95 -20.51 -16.75
C ALA A 212 9.20 -20.62 -18.27
N ASP A 213 8.37 -21.37 -18.99
CA ASP A 213 8.48 -21.51 -20.45
C ASP A 213 8.26 -20.18 -21.21
N LEU A 214 7.57 -19.22 -20.58
CA LEU A 214 7.36 -17.88 -21.12
C LEU A 214 8.62 -17.01 -21.07
N GLN A 215 9.66 -17.42 -20.35
CA GLN A 215 10.94 -16.73 -20.28
C GLN A 215 11.60 -16.57 -21.67
N ARG A 216 11.30 -17.47 -22.62
CA ARG A 216 11.78 -17.35 -24.01
C ARG A 216 11.29 -16.09 -24.72
N VAL A 217 10.16 -15.54 -24.29
CA VAL A 217 9.60 -14.29 -24.82
C VAL A 217 10.03 -13.11 -23.96
N ALA A 218 9.95 -13.25 -22.64
CA ALA A 218 10.15 -12.14 -21.73
C ALA A 218 11.62 -11.79 -21.47
N ALA A 219 12.53 -12.75 -21.49
CA ALA A 219 13.94 -12.52 -21.17
C ALA A 219 14.12 -11.70 -19.86
N LEU A 220 13.41 -12.09 -18.79
CA LEU A 220 13.56 -11.49 -17.46
C LEU A 220 14.94 -11.78 -16.87
N GLY A 221 15.40 -10.92 -15.96
CA GLY A 221 16.50 -11.23 -15.06
C GLY A 221 16.21 -12.46 -14.20
N GLU A 222 17.26 -13.13 -13.75
CA GLU A 222 17.15 -14.37 -12.98
C GLU A 222 16.39 -14.15 -11.65
N ASP A 223 16.66 -13.04 -10.98
CA ASP A 223 16.01 -12.69 -9.71
C ASP A 223 14.51 -12.40 -9.91
N GLU A 224 14.15 -11.62 -10.93
CA GLU A 224 12.76 -11.31 -11.27
C GLU A 224 11.97 -12.58 -11.64
N LEU A 225 12.57 -13.46 -12.43
CA LEU A 225 11.94 -14.73 -12.81
C LEU A 225 11.76 -15.64 -11.59
N ASN A 226 12.80 -15.84 -10.78
CA ASN A 226 12.72 -16.69 -9.59
C ASN A 226 11.69 -16.17 -8.59
N GLY A 227 11.65 -14.84 -8.38
CA GLY A 227 10.65 -14.18 -7.56
C GLY A 227 9.22 -14.42 -8.05
N LEU A 228 8.99 -14.34 -9.37
CA LEU A 228 7.69 -14.65 -9.97
C LEU A 228 7.30 -16.12 -9.78
N LEU A 229 8.20 -17.06 -10.09
CA LEU A 229 7.91 -18.49 -10.02
C LEU A 229 7.58 -18.93 -8.59
N LEU A 230 8.28 -18.39 -7.60
CA LEU A 230 7.93 -18.60 -6.20
C LEU A 230 6.53 -18.06 -5.90
N SER A 231 6.24 -16.82 -6.32
CA SER A 231 4.94 -16.18 -6.10
C SER A 231 3.78 -16.94 -6.77
N VAL A 232 3.97 -17.50 -7.97
CA VAL A 232 2.99 -18.35 -8.66
C VAL A 232 2.70 -19.62 -7.87
N SER A 233 3.74 -20.22 -7.29
CA SER A 233 3.59 -21.42 -6.46
C SER A 233 2.72 -21.17 -5.25
N GLU A 234 3.01 -20.07 -4.55
CA GLU A 234 2.27 -19.65 -3.36
C GLU A 234 0.83 -19.30 -3.72
N ALA A 235 0.61 -18.57 -4.82
CA ALA A 235 -0.73 -18.23 -5.30
C ALA A 235 -1.57 -19.48 -5.61
N VAL A 236 -1.02 -20.45 -6.35
CA VAL A 236 -1.73 -21.70 -6.67
C VAL A 236 -1.97 -22.54 -5.43
N THR A 237 -0.98 -22.62 -4.53
CA THR A 237 -1.12 -23.34 -3.26
C THR A 237 -2.23 -22.72 -2.40
N ASN A 238 -2.28 -21.39 -2.29
CA ASN A 238 -3.33 -20.68 -1.57
C ASN A 238 -4.71 -20.89 -2.19
N ALA A 239 -4.81 -20.84 -3.53
CA ALA A 239 -6.06 -21.10 -4.24
C ALA A 239 -6.56 -22.54 -3.99
N MET A 240 -5.66 -23.52 -3.90
CA MET A 240 -6.00 -24.92 -3.61
C MET A 240 -6.41 -25.14 -2.15
N ILE A 241 -5.73 -24.51 -1.19
CA ILE A 241 -5.95 -24.74 0.25
C ILE A 241 -7.11 -23.90 0.78
N HIS A 242 -7.19 -22.64 0.37
CA HIS A 242 -8.10 -21.64 0.94
C HIS A 242 -9.19 -21.18 -0.05
N GLY A 243 -8.97 -21.38 -1.35
CA GLY A 243 -9.90 -21.00 -2.40
C GLY A 243 -11.00 -22.03 -2.63
N ARG A 244 -11.63 -21.94 -3.80
CA ARG A 244 -12.59 -22.96 -4.28
C ARG A 244 -12.31 -23.33 -5.74
N PRO A 245 -12.43 -24.60 -6.12
CA PRO A 245 -12.22 -25.00 -7.51
C PRO A 245 -13.31 -24.42 -8.45
N PRO A 246 -12.99 -24.28 -9.76
CA PRO A 246 -11.70 -24.60 -10.37
C PRO A 246 -10.65 -23.52 -10.09
N VAL A 247 -9.39 -23.94 -9.90
CA VAL A 247 -8.23 -23.04 -9.88
C VAL A 247 -7.74 -22.86 -11.31
N ARG A 248 -7.82 -21.64 -11.84
CA ARG A 248 -7.33 -21.30 -13.18
C ARG A 248 -6.05 -20.50 -13.10
N VAL A 249 -5.05 -20.90 -13.88
CA VAL A 249 -3.82 -20.12 -14.07
C VAL A 249 -3.75 -19.68 -15.52
N ARG A 250 -3.68 -18.38 -15.75
CA ARG A 250 -3.44 -17.78 -17.07
C ARG A 250 -2.18 -16.94 -16.99
N ALA A 251 -1.32 -17.01 -18.00
CA ALA A 251 -0.14 -16.16 -18.06
C ALA A 251 0.13 -15.64 -19.46
N TRP A 252 0.70 -14.44 -19.51
CA TRP A 252 1.05 -13.71 -20.71
C TRP A 252 2.49 -13.21 -20.60
N ALA A 253 3.15 -13.07 -21.75
CA ALA A 253 4.50 -12.54 -21.80
C ALA A 253 4.66 -11.51 -22.92
N GLU A 254 5.46 -10.51 -22.61
CA GLU A 254 5.97 -9.46 -23.49
C GLU A 254 7.47 -9.33 -23.23
N PRO A 255 8.25 -8.73 -24.16
CA PRO A 255 9.65 -8.44 -23.88
C PRO A 255 9.81 -7.72 -22.53
N SER A 256 10.70 -8.22 -21.68
CA SER A 256 10.98 -7.76 -20.32
C SER A 256 9.82 -7.84 -19.33
N ARG A 257 8.76 -8.62 -19.58
CA ARG A 257 7.57 -8.65 -18.71
C ARG A 257 6.78 -9.95 -18.77
N ILE A 258 6.36 -10.46 -17.62
CA ILE A 258 5.40 -11.57 -17.49
C ILE A 258 4.26 -11.15 -16.56
N VAL A 259 3.03 -11.42 -16.98
CA VAL A 259 1.80 -11.23 -16.19
C VAL A 259 1.18 -12.60 -15.96
N VAL A 260 0.84 -12.92 -14.71
CA VAL A 260 0.18 -14.17 -14.32
C VAL A 260 -1.09 -13.83 -13.53
N ALA A 261 -2.22 -14.43 -13.90
CA ALA A 261 -3.46 -14.38 -13.14
C ALA A 261 -3.79 -15.77 -12.61
N VAL A 262 -3.95 -15.89 -11.29
CA VAL A 262 -4.45 -17.10 -10.63
C VAL A 262 -5.83 -16.80 -10.07
N THR A 263 -6.85 -17.51 -10.57
CA THR A 263 -8.26 -17.30 -10.22
C THR A 263 -8.84 -18.54 -9.56
N ASP A 264 -9.63 -18.36 -8.50
CA ASP A 264 -10.40 -19.43 -7.84
C ASP A 264 -11.80 -18.93 -7.45
N GLY A 265 -12.75 -19.84 -7.20
CA GLY A 265 -14.15 -19.53 -6.86
C GLY A 265 -14.38 -19.06 -5.41
N GLY A 266 -13.32 -18.84 -4.64
CA GLY A 266 -13.34 -18.45 -3.24
C GLY A 266 -13.69 -16.97 -3.02
N PRO A 267 -13.85 -16.57 -1.75
CA PRO A 267 -14.11 -15.18 -1.39
C PRO A 267 -12.85 -14.30 -1.39
N GLY A 268 -11.65 -14.89 -1.52
CA GLY A 268 -10.39 -14.21 -1.25
C GLY A 268 -10.04 -14.15 0.24
N PRO A 269 -8.91 -13.52 0.61
CA PRO A 269 -8.50 -13.39 1.99
C PRO A 269 -9.47 -12.51 2.78
N ALA A 270 -9.87 -12.97 3.98
CA ALA A 270 -10.73 -12.19 4.87
C ALA A 270 -10.00 -11.04 5.58
N ASP A 271 -8.67 -11.13 5.68
CA ASP A 271 -7.80 -10.15 6.33
C ASP A 271 -7.40 -9.03 5.34
N PRO A 272 -7.77 -7.77 5.62
CA PRO A 272 -7.36 -6.60 4.84
C PRO A 272 -5.85 -6.49 4.63
N ALA A 273 -5.06 -6.89 5.62
CA ALA A 273 -3.60 -6.83 5.63
C ALA A 273 -2.93 -8.02 4.92
N ALA A 274 -3.69 -8.99 4.38
CA ALA A 274 -3.13 -10.19 3.75
C ALA A 274 -2.16 -9.86 2.59
N GLY A 275 -0.86 -10.11 2.78
CA GLY A 275 0.17 -9.79 1.79
C GLY A 275 0.83 -8.42 1.98
N LEU A 276 0.21 -7.52 2.75
CA LEU A 276 0.84 -6.30 3.23
C LEU A 276 1.70 -6.55 4.47
N MET A 277 1.29 -7.53 5.28
CA MET A 277 1.99 -8.00 6.48
C MET A 277 2.22 -9.52 6.40
N PRO A 278 3.29 -10.04 7.04
CA PRO A 278 3.44 -11.48 7.23
C PRO A 278 2.33 -11.98 8.16
N ALA A 279 1.64 -13.05 7.80
CA ALA A 279 0.62 -13.63 8.68
C ALA A 279 1.29 -14.32 9.89
N GLY A 280 0.69 -14.21 11.07
CA GLY A 280 1.25 -14.69 12.35
C GLY A 280 1.20 -16.21 12.56
N GLY A 281 1.18 -17.03 11.51
CA GLY A 281 1.04 -18.49 11.59
C GLY A 281 1.79 -19.26 10.49
N PRO A 282 1.88 -20.59 10.59
CA PRO A 282 2.54 -21.44 9.60
C PRO A 282 1.91 -21.26 8.21
N GLY A 283 2.72 -21.01 7.18
CA GLY A 283 2.24 -20.79 5.80
C GLY A 283 1.81 -19.35 5.47
N GLY A 284 1.85 -18.42 6.43
CA GLY A 284 1.41 -17.03 6.27
C GLY A 284 2.33 -16.07 5.53
N LEU A 285 3.47 -16.56 5.02
CA LEU A 285 4.50 -15.72 4.40
C LEU A 285 4.37 -15.60 2.89
N GLY A 286 3.75 -16.59 2.22
CA GLY A 286 3.78 -16.68 0.75
C GLY A 286 3.20 -15.46 0.04
N LEU A 287 2.02 -14.99 0.48
CA LEU A 287 1.40 -13.81 -0.11
C LEU A 287 2.19 -12.52 0.22
N TRP A 288 2.76 -12.42 1.42
CA TRP A 288 3.62 -11.29 1.79
C TRP A 288 4.91 -11.26 0.96
N MET A 289 5.54 -12.42 0.73
CA MET A 289 6.71 -12.55 -0.13
C MET A 289 6.39 -12.16 -1.57
N ALA A 290 5.22 -12.53 -2.10
CA ALA A 290 4.81 -12.11 -3.44
C ALA A 290 4.83 -10.58 -3.60
N HIS A 291 4.32 -9.83 -2.61
CA HIS A 291 4.37 -8.37 -2.61
C HIS A 291 5.79 -7.77 -2.46
N GLN A 292 6.79 -8.56 -2.03
CA GLN A 292 8.19 -8.13 -1.99
C GLN A 292 8.93 -8.45 -3.30
N LEU A 293 8.63 -9.61 -3.91
CA LEU A 293 9.37 -10.21 -5.01
C LEU A 293 8.85 -9.79 -6.39
N CYS A 294 7.54 -9.65 -6.54
CA CYS A 294 6.94 -9.21 -7.80
C CYS A 294 7.00 -7.68 -7.93
N ALA A 295 7.04 -7.20 -9.17
CA ALA A 295 6.92 -5.78 -9.46
C ALA A 295 5.54 -5.24 -9.08
N TYR A 296 4.50 -6.06 -9.27
CA TYR A 296 3.12 -5.75 -8.92
C TYR A 296 2.33 -7.02 -8.57
N VAL A 297 1.39 -6.91 -7.62
CA VAL A 297 0.50 -7.99 -7.11
C VAL A 297 -0.89 -7.45 -6.76
N SER A 298 -1.90 -7.53 -7.63
CA SER A 298 -3.26 -7.12 -7.28
C SER A 298 -4.13 -8.29 -6.84
N LEU A 299 -5.06 -7.99 -5.94
CA LEU A 299 -6.08 -8.92 -5.47
C LEU A 299 -7.45 -8.31 -5.75
N TRP A 300 -8.34 -9.05 -6.38
CA TRP A 300 -9.72 -8.63 -6.57
C TRP A 300 -10.67 -9.81 -6.61
N ARG A 301 -11.96 -9.51 -6.52
CA ARG A 301 -13.01 -10.49 -6.70
C ARG A 301 -14.09 -9.93 -7.62
N ASP A 302 -14.49 -10.72 -8.60
CA ASP A 302 -15.57 -10.40 -9.53
C ASP A 302 -16.55 -11.60 -9.62
N ALA A 303 -17.36 -11.61 -10.68
CA ALA A 303 -18.33 -12.70 -10.92
C ALA A 303 -17.65 -14.05 -11.23
N ASP A 304 -16.42 -14.04 -11.74
CA ASP A 304 -15.68 -15.24 -12.16
C ASP A 304 -14.84 -15.85 -11.03
N GLY A 305 -14.65 -15.10 -9.93
CA GLY A 305 -13.97 -15.57 -8.73
C GLY A 305 -13.07 -14.53 -8.08
N PHE A 306 -12.28 -14.97 -7.11
CA PHE A 306 -11.15 -14.22 -6.58
C PHE A 306 -9.94 -14.42 -7.49
N THR A 307 -9.24 -13.34 -7.83
CA THR A 307 -8.03 -13.39 -8.64
C THR A 307 -6.89 -12.66 -7.96
N ILE A 308 -5.71 -13.29 -8.00
CA ILE A 308 -4.42 -12.64 -7.76
C ILE A 308 -3.69 -12.48 -9.09
N ARG A 309 -3.32 -11.25 -9.44
CA ARG A 309 -2.40 -10.97 -10.55
C ARG A 309 -1.00 -10.77 -10.01
N LEU A 310 -0.01 -11.37 -10.64
CA LEU A 310 1.41 -11.21 -10.37
C LEU A 310 2.08 -10.68 -11.62
N ILE A 311 2.90 -9.65 -11.49
CA ILE A 311 3.69 -9.09 -12.60
C ILE A 311 5.15 -9.07 -12.19
N ALA A 312 6.00 -9.63 -13.05
CA ALA A 312 7.43 -9.41 -13.00
C ALA A 312 7.86 -8.69 -14.27
N GLU A 313 8.73 -7.70 -14.10
CA GLU A 313 9.28 -6.91 -15.18
C GLU A 313 10.73 -6.56 -14.86
N ASN A 314 11.58 -6.48 -15.89
CA ASN A 314 12.94 -6.01 -15.69
C ASN A 314 12.91 -4.54 -15.25
N PRO A 315 13.80 -4.13 -14.34
CA PRO A 315 13.95 -2.71 -13.99
C PRO A 315 14.18 -1.90 -15.27
N THR A 316 13.40 -0.84 -15.47
CA THR A 316 13.69 0.14 -16.49
C THR A 316 15.02 0.80 -16.16
N LEU A 317 15.98 0.70 -17.09
CA LEU A 317 17.29 1.37 -17.03
C LEU A 317 17.15 2.88 -16.96
#